data_AF-A0A420FF17-F1
#
_entry.id   AF-A0A420FF17-F1
#
_cell.length_a   1.000
_cell.length_b   1.000
_cell.length_c   1.000
_cell.angle_alpha   90.00
_cell.angle_beta   90.00
_cell.angle_gamma   90.00
#
_symmetry.space_group_name_H-M   'P 1'
#
loop_
_entity.id
_entity.type
_entity.pdbx_description
1 polymer ?
#
loop_
_entity_poly.entity_id
_entity_poly.type
_entity_poly.pdbx_seq_one_letter_code
_entity_poly.pdbx_strand_id
1 'polypeptide(L)'
;MSVTSTNYLNCSQDIVSGLIETVSAVLLNNFPVLEVDPYDIELVLDALRVLRPKMAELETVDAVLHMQRGNWDDAIQVFHRVIADAPRFAYAKALLAFCLSAKGDPNWRRSAGEAMEDNPDRNTRRLVRALEARDDLRAAVRTYRSGGKFEVPMSIATLSEESDEGDESGDEAARVSAKPAAATAEAIPQHHYLRI
;
A
#
# COMPACT_ATOMS: atom_id res chain seq x y z
N MET A 1 20.88 29.52 -27.06
CA MET A 1 21.32 28.11 -27.14
C MET A 1 20.17 27.26 -26.64
N SER A 2 19.39 26.71 -27.56
CA SER A 2 18.23 25.87 -27.28
C SER A 2 18.74 24.48 -26.92
N VAL A 3 18.56 24.08 -25.66
CA VAL A 3 18.88 22.72 -25.21
C VAL A 3 17.94 21.77 -25.95
N THR A 4 18.49 20.97 -26.84
CA THR A 4 17.81 19.87 -27.53
C THR A 4 17.36 18.87 -26.47
N SER A 5 16.09 18.89 -26.09
CA SER A 5 15.49 17.85 -25.25
C SER A 5 15.80 16.49 -25.84
N THR A 6 16.49 15.65 -25.08
CA THR A 6 17.12 14.45 -25.59
C THR A 6 16.05 13.38 -25.84
N ASN A 7 16.04 12.81 -27.05
CA ASN A 7 14.94 12.00 -27.60
C ASN A 7 14.58 10.76 -26.75
N TYR A 8 15.50 10.28 -25.90
CA TYR A 8 15.27 9.15 -24.98
C TYR A 8 14.40 9.49 -23.76
N LEU A 9 14.24 10.78 -23.42
CA LEU A 9 13.30 11.23 -22.38
C LEU A 9 11.85 11.29 -22.89
N ASN A 10 11.66 11.07 -24.19
CA ASN A 10 10.36 11.16 -24.86
C ASN A 10 9.66 9.80 -24.83
N CYS A 11 9.38 9.28 -23.62
CA CYS A 11 8.56 8.08 -23.46
C CYS A 11 7.09 8.39 -23.74
N SER A 12 6.38 7.43 -24.34
CA SER A 12 4.94 7.57 -24.55
C SER A 12 4.22 7.69 -23.20
N GLN A 13 3.13 8.45 -23.19
CA GLN A 13 2.33 8.63 -21.99
C GLN A 13 1.80 7.28 -21.47
N ASP A 14 1.48 6.34 -22.36
CA ASP A 14 0.97 5.01 -21.99
C ASP A 14 1.99 4.19 -21.21
N ILE A 15 3.27 4.23 -21.61
CA ILE A 15 4.34 3.51 -20.90
C ILE A 15 4.53 4.11 -19.51
N VAL A 16 4.57 5.44 -19.42
CA VAL A 16 4.75 6.12 -18.14
C VAL A 16 3.57 5.86 -17.21
N SER A 17 2.33 5.95 -17.72
CA SER A 17 1.13 5.61 -16.97
C SER A 17 1.15 4.15 -16.49
N GLY A 18 1.54 3.20 -17.35
CA GLY A 18 1.63 1.79 -16.98
C GLY A 18 2.68 1.51 -15.89
N LEU A 19 3.83 2.19 -15.94
CA LEU A 19 4.84 2.12 -14.87
C LEU A 19 4.31 2.69 -13.55
N ILE A 20 3.65 3.85 -13.59
CA ILE A 20 3.03 4.46 -12.41
C ILE A 20 1.96 3.53 -11.84
N GLU A 21 1.11 2.96 -12.69
CA GLU A 21 0.05 2.04 -12.28
C GLU A 21 0.64 0.76 -11.67
N THR A 22 1.72 0.23 -12.23
CA THR A 22 2.39 -0.96 -11.69
C THR A 22 2.98 -0.69 -10.32
N VAL A 23 3.71 0.42 -10.16
CA VAL A 23 4.31 0.82 -8.88
C VAL A 23 3.21 1.12 -7.87
N SER A 24 2.17 1.84 -8.27
CA SER A 24 1.01 2.12 -7.42
C SER A 24 0.31 0.83 -7.01
N ALA A 25 0.09 -0.12 -7.91
CA ALA A 25 -0.54 -1.39 -7.58
C ALA A 25 0.29 -2.20 -6.58
N VAL A 26 1.60 -2.33 -6.78
CA VAL A 26 2.50 -3.05 -5.88
C VAL A 26 2.48 -2.45 -4.48
N LEU A 27 2.47 -1.12 -4.39
CA LEU A 27 2.58 -0.43 -3.11
C LEU A 27 1.26 -0.28 -2.38
N LEU A 28 0.19 0.04 -3.11
CA LEU A 28 -1.10 0.37 -2.54
C LEU A 28 -1.94 -0.86 -2.23
N ASN A 29 -1.81 -1.93 -3.03
CA ASN A 29 -2.58 -3.16 -2.81
C ASN A 29 -1.91 -4.09 -1.80
N ASN A 30 -0.57 -4.06 -1.68
CA ASN A 30 0.15 -4.94 -0.76
C ASN A 30 0.55 -4.23 0.56
N PHE A 31 0.17 -2.97 0.76
CA PHE A 31 0.43 -2.30 2.03
C PHE A 31 -0.24 -3.04 3.20
N PRO A 32 0.43 -3.24 4.36
CA PRO A 32 1.72 -2.70 4.79
C PRO A 32 2.94 -3.57 4.48
N VAL A 33 2.80 -4.70 3.79
CA VAL A 33 3.90 -5.65 3.57
C VAL A 33 4.35 -5.59 2.11
N LEU A 34 5.52 -5.02 1.86
CA LEU A 34 6.10 -5.06 0.53
C LEU A 34 6.78 -6.42 0.29
N GLU A 35 6.24 -7.20 -0.63
CA GLU A 35 6.86 -8.46 -1.08
C GLU A 35 7.98 -8.25 -2.11
N VAL A 36 8.13 -7.02 -2.60
CA VAL A 36 9.12 -6.63 -3.61
C VAL A 36 10.31 -5.95 -2.92
N ASP A 37 11.52 -6.18 -3.44
CA ASP A 37 12.74 -5.52 -2.97
C ASP A 37 12.55 -3.98 -3.06
N PRO A 38 12.69 -3.24 -1.94
CA PRO A 38 12.64 -1.77 -1.96
C PRO A 38 13.59 -1.12 -2.97
N TYR A 39 14.72 -1.76 -3.28
CA TYR A 39 15.69 -1.24 -4.25
C TYR A 39 15.14 -1.22 -5.69
N ASP A 40 14.38 -2.25 -6.08
CA ASP A 40 13.77 -2.31 -7.41
C ASP A 40 12.72 -1.20 -7.57
N ILE A 41 12.00 -0.91 -6.48
CA ILE A 41 11.01 0.17 -6.43
C ILE A 41 11.72 1.53 -6.58
N GLU A 42 12.80 1.77 -5.84
CA GLU A 42 13.61 2.99 -5.96
C GLU A 42 14.11 3.23 -7.40
N LEU A 43 14.60 2.18 -8.06
CA LEU A 43 15.11 2.27 -9.43
C LEU A 43 14.02 2.73 -10.41
N VAL A 44 12.80 2.19 -10.25
CA VAL A 44 11.66 2.58 -11.08
C VAL A 44 11.21 4.01 -10.78
N LEU A 45 11.20 4.42 -9.51
CA LEU A 45 10.86 5.81 -9.13
C LEU A 45 11.86 6.81 -9.68
N ASP A 46 13.16 6.50 -9.65
CA ASP A 46 14.19 7.37 -10.21
C ASP A 46 14.00 7.56 -11.72
N ALA A 47 13.68 6.48 -12.45
CA ALA A 47 13.31 6.58 -13.85
C ALA A 47 12.06 7.43 -14.06
N LEU A 48 11.01 7.24 -13.24
CA LEU A 48 9.77 8.01 -13.33
C LEU A 48 9.96 9.50 -13.03
N ARG A 49 10.80 9.87 -12.06
CA ARG A 49 11.13 11.28 -11.77
C ARG A 49 11.80 11.99 -12.93
N VAL A 50 12.66 11.26 -13.66
CA VAL A 50 13.32 11.77 -14.86
C VAL A 50 12.31 11.96 -16.00
N LEU A 51 11.33 11.05 -16.15
CA LEU A 51 10.34 11.07 -17.23
C LEU A 51 9.15 12.04 -16.96
N ARG A 52 8.71 12.14 -15.72
CA ARG A 52 7.62 13.00 -15.25
C ARG A 52 7.96 13.57 -13.87
N PRO A 53 8.64 14.73 -13.83
CA PRO A 53 8.93 15.38 -12.57
C PRO A 53 7.63 15.92 -11.95
N LYS A 54 7.49 15.76 -10.62
CA LYS A 54 6.40 16.28 -9.77
C LYS A 54 5.04 15.57 -9.92
N MET A 55 4.96 14.35 -9.39
CA MET A 55 3.70 13.65 -9.17
C MET A 55 3.52 13.36 -7.68
N ALA A 56 2.34 13.68 -7.15
CA ALA A 56 1.97 13.42 -5.76
C ALA A 56 2.02 11.92 -5.44
N GLU A 57 1.71 11.07 -6.42
CA GLU A 57 1.78 9.63 -6.34
C GLU A 57 3.21 9.16 -6.10
N LEU A 58 4.20 9.70 -6.83
CA LEU A 58 5.62 9.36 -6.65
C LEU A 58 6.12 9.77 -5.26
N GLU A 59 5.74 10.96 -4.79
CA GLU A 59 6.09 11.40 -3.44
C GLU A 59 5.41 10.56 -2.35
N THR A 60 4.19 10.07 -2.61
CA THR A 60 3.49 9.14 -1.71
C THR A 60 4.26 7.83 -1.59
N VAL A 61 4.83 7.32 -2.68
CA VAL A 61 5.69 6.14 -2.64
C VAL A 61 6.92 6.36 -1.77
N ASP A 62 7.59 7.50 -1.93
CA ASP A 62 8.76 7.83 -1.10
C ASP A 62 8.42 7.83 0.38
N ALA A 63 7.27 8.39 0.73
CA ALA A 63 6.78 8.39 2.10
C ALA A 63 6.53 6.96 2.61
N VAL A 64 5.93 6.08 1.80
CA VAL A 64 5.72 4.67 2.16
C VAL A 64 7.05 3.95 2.37
N LEU A 65 8.06 4.23 1.56
CA LEU A 65 9.40 3.68 1.75
C LEU A 65 10.04 4.17 3.06
N HIS A 66 9.85 5.43 3.43
CA HIS A 66 10.24 5.93 4.76
C HIS A 66 9.49 5.18 5.88
N MET A 67 8.20 4.88 5.71
CA MET A 67 7.42 4.09 6.68
C MET A 67 7.99 2.68 6.86
N GLN A 68 8.37 2.00 5.77
CA GLN A 68 8.98 0.66 5.83
C GLN A 68 10.31 0.66 6.60
N ARG A 69 11.07 1.76 6.50
CA ARG A 69 12.33 1.95 7.23
C ARG A 69 12.12 2.37 8.69
N GLY A 70 10.88 2.63 9.11
CA GLY A 70 10.56 3.17 10.43
C GLY A 70 10.88 4.67 10.58
N ASN A 71 11.18 5.35 9.48
CA ASN A 71 11.46 6.79 9.44
C ASN A 71 10.14 7.59 9.43
N TRP A 72 9.39 7.51 10.53
CA TRP A 72 8.06 8.10 10.61
C TRP A 72 8.05 9.63 10.43
N ASP A 73 9.08 10.33 10.93
CA ASP A 73 9.18 11.78 10.79
C ASP A 73 9.35 12.23 9.33
N ASP A 74 10.22 11.55 8.59
CA ASP A 74 10.43 11.82 7.17
C ASP A 74 9.15 11.54 6.37
N ALA A 75 8.48 10.42 6.65
CA ALA A 75 7.21 10.08 6.01
C ALA A 75 6.14 11.16 6.26
N ILE A 76 6.00 11.63 7.50
CA ILE A 76 5.04 12.68 7.86
C ILE A 76 5.33 13.97 7.11
N GLN A 77 6.60 14.39 7.01
CA GLN A 77 6.96 15.60 6.26
C GLN A 77 6.62 15.47 4.77
N VAL A 78 6.87 14.30 4.17
CA VAL A 78 6.51 14.04 2.77
C VAL A 78 4.99 14.09 2.59
N PHE A 79 4.21 13.41 3.45
CA PHE A 79 2.75 13.43 3.35
C PHE A 79 2.15 14.83 3.51
N HIS A 80 2.72 15.67 4.37
CA HIS A 80 2.28 17.06 4.47
C HIS A 80 2.48 17.84 3.17
N ARG A 81 3.59 17.62 2.45
CA ARG A 81 3.83 18.21 1.12
C ARG A 81 2.85 17.69 0.08
N VAL A 82 2.69 16.36 0.02
CA VAL A 82 1.73 15.70 -0.88
C VAL A 82 0.31 16.24 -0.68
N ILE A 83 -0.13 16.41 0.57
CA ILE A 83 -1.48 16.91 0.88
C ILE A 83 -1.59 18.41 0.58
N ALA A 84 -0.52 19.19 0.77
CA ALA A 84 -0.52 20.61 0.39
C ALA A 84 -0.67 20.79 -1.12
N ASP A 85 -0.02 19.93 -1.91
CA ASP A 85 -0.08 19.97 -3.37
C ASP A 85 -1.35 19.31 -3.92
N ALA A 86 -1.88 18.28 -3.24
CA ALA A 86 -3.09 17.56 -3.60
C ALA A 86 -4.07 17.41 -2.41
N PRO A 87 -4.82 18.46 -2.04
CA PRO A 87 -5.68 18.46 -0.84
C PRO A 87 -6.82 17.43 -0.85
N ARG A 88 -7.21 16.93 -2.02
CA ARG A 88 -8.26 15.92 -2.21
C ARG A 88 -7.73 14.49 -2.21
N PHE A 89 -6.42 14.30 -1.97
CA PHE A 89 -5.82 12.97 -1.97
C PHE A 89 -6.12 12.24 -0.66
N ALA A 90 -7.30 11.63 -0.59
CA ALA A 90 -7.82 10.94 0.60
C ALA A 90 -6.86 9.86 1.13
N TYR A 91 -6.23 9.11 0.23
CA TYR A 91 -5.31 8.03 0.61
C TYR A 91 -4.04 8.57 1.31
N ALA A 92 -3.46 9.67 0.83
CA ALA A 92 -2.32 10.32 1.50
C ALA A 92 -2.67 10.79 2.93
N LYS A 93 -3.90 11.30 3.15
CA LYS A 93 -4.40 11.66 4.49
C LYS A 93 -4.54 10.44 5.40
N ALA A 94 -5.00 9.30 4.87
CA ALA A 94 -5.09 8.06 5.65
C ALA A 94 -3.71 7.49 6.01
N LEU A 95 -2.73 7.56 5.10
CA LEU A 95 -1.34 7.18 5.40
C LEU A 95 -0.67 8.12 6.41
N LEU A 96 -0.95 9.43 6.34
CA LEU A 96 -0.53 10.37 7.38
C LEU A 96 -1.12 10.00 8.74
N ALA A 97 -2.42 9.67 8.79
CA ALA A 97 -3.07 9.18 10.00
C ALA A 97 -2.40 7.90 10.53
N PHE A 98 -2.03 6.97 9.64
CA PHE A 98 -1.30 5.78 10.03
C PHE A 98 0.05 6.13 10.69
N CYS A 99 0.83 7.03 10.09
CA CYS A 99 2.14 7.45 10.61
C CYS A 99 2.01 8.12 11.99
N LEU A 100 1.05 9.03 12.13
CA LEU A 100 0.76 9.71 13.40
C LEU A 100 0.34 8.70 14.48
N SER A 101 -0.51 7.73 14.12
CA SER A 101 -0.95 6.67 15.03
C SER A 101 0.19 5.71 15.43
N ALA A 102 1.14 5.45 14.52
CA ALA A 102 2.35 4.68 14.82
C ALA A 102 3.26 5.40 15.83
N LYS A 103 3.37 6.73 15.72
CA LYS A 103 4.08 7.57 16.70
C LYS A 103 3.32 7.82 18.01
N GLY A 104 2.03 7.49 18.06
CA GLY A 104 1.18 7.80 19.21
C GLY A 104 0.71 9.25 19.28
N ASP A 105 0.81 10.01 18.18
CA ASP A 105 0.32 11.38 18.10
C ASP A 105 -1.22 11.41 17.97
N PRO A 106 -1.96 12.04 18.90
CA PRO A 106 -3.42 12.05 18.89
C PRO A 106 -4.05 12.74 17.67
N ASN A 107 -3.30 13.56 16.93
CA ASN A 107 -3.77 14.21 15.71
C ASN A 107 -4.11 13.22 14.60
N TRP A 108 -3.71 11.95 14.71
CA TRP A 108 -4.04 10.91 13.73
C TRP A 108 -5.54 10.81 13.43
N ARG A 109 -6.41 11.05 14.42
CA ARG A 109 -7.87 11.02 14.23
C ARG A 109 -8.38 12.13 13.32
N ARG A 110 -7.76 13.30 13.38
CA ARG A 110 -8.14 14.42 12.50
C ARG A 110 -7.84 14.04 11.05
N SER A 111 -6.62 13.58 10.78
CA SER A 111 -6.22 13.16 9.43
C SER A 111 -7.03 11.97 8.92
N ALA A 112 -7.41 11.03 9.79
CA ALA A 112 -8.31 9.93 9.45
C ALA A 112 -9.72 10.42 9.09
N GLY A 113 -10.25 11.38 9.84
CA GLY A 113 -11.54 12.02 9.52
C GLY A 113 -11.50 12.74 8.17
N GLU A 114 -10.48 13.57 7.93
CA GLU A 114 -10.30 14.27 6.66
C GLU A 114 -10.12 13.32 5.45
N ALA A 115 -9.59 12.11 5.67
CA ALA A 115 -9.49 11.08 4.64
C ALA A 115 -10.86 10.51 4.24
N MET A 116 -11.87 10.63 5.11
CA MET A 116 -13.20 10.04 4.91
C MET A 116 -14.22 11.02 4.32
N GLU A 117 -13.91 12.32 4.27
CA GLU A 117 -14.84 13.37 3.81
C GLU A 117 -15.15 13.31 2.29
N ASP A 118 -14.15 12.98 1.47
CA ASP A 118 -14.19 13.15 0.00
C ASP A 118 -14.46 11.83 -0.77
N ASN A 119 -15.50 11.08 -0.41
CA ASN A 119 -15.83 9.77 -1.03
C ASN A 119 -14.58 8.88 -1.22
N PRO A 120 -13.96 8.42 -0.12
CA PRO A 120 -12.75 7.61 -0.16
C PRO A 120 -12.93 6.36 -1.03
N ASP A 121 -11.84 5.84 -1.57
CA ASP A 121 -11.84 4.52 -2.18
C ASP A 121 -11.97 3.39 -1.12
N ARG A 122 -12.15 2.15 -1.56
CA ARG A 122 -12.28 0.99 -0.67
C ARG A 122 -11.05 0.85 0.24
N ASN A 123 -9.85 1.09 -0.30
CA ASN A 123 -8.58 0.94 0.40
C ASN A 123 -8.43 1.97 1.52
N THR A 124 -8.72 3.24 1.25
CA THR A 124 -8.72 4.32 2.25
C THR A 124 -9.69 4.01 3.38
N ARG A 125 -10.93 3.58 3.07
CA ARG A 125 -11.90 3.19 4.10
C ARG A 125 -11.40 2.04 4.98
N ARG A 126 -10.88 0.99 4.36
CA ARG A 126 -10.32 -0.18 5.07
C ARG A 126 -9.16 0.22 5.99
N LEU A 127 -8.25 1.06 5.50
CA LEU A 127 -7.12 1.55 6.30
C LEU A 127 -7.59 2.36 7.51
N VAL A 128 -8.51 3.31 7.32
CA VAL A 128 -9.04 4.13 8.42
C VAL A 128 -9.75 3.26 9.47
N ARG A 129 -10.61 2.33 9.05
CA ARG A 129 -11.29 1.40 9.97
C ARG A 129 -10.31 0.53 10.74
N ALA A 130 -9.26 0.02 10.08
CA ALA A 130 -8.19 -0.74 10.74
C ALA A 130 -7.46 0.09 11.81
N LEU A 131 -7.25 1.38 11.57
CA LEU A 131 -6.66 2.29 12.56
C LEU A 131 -7.57 2.48 13.78
N GLU A 132 -8.87 2.68 13.55
CA GLU A 132 -9.87 2.81 14.61
C GLU A 132 -9.94 1.56 15.49
N ALA A 133 -10.09 0.40 14.86
CA ALA A 133 -10.17 -0.86 15.60
C ALA A 133 -8.88 -1.18 16.37
N ARG A 134 -7.71 -0.83 15.82
CA ARG A 134 -6.44 -0.96 16.54
C ARG A 134 -6.41 -0.08 17.79
N ASP A 135 -6.93 1.14 17.71
CA ASP A 135 -6.99 2.05 18.87
C ASP A 135 -7.98 1.57 19.93
N ASP A 136 -9.16 1.11 19.50
CA ASP A 136 -10.17 0.53 20.40
C ASP A 136 -9.63 -0.71 21.09
N LEU A 137 -8.91 -1.59 20.37
CA LEU A 137 -8.27 -2.75 20.96
C LEU A 137 -7.22 -2.35 21.99
N ARG A 138 -6.40 -1.33 21.68
CA ARG A 138 -5.45 -0.77 22.65
C ARG A 138 -6.18 -0.22 23.89
N ALA A 139 -7.35 0.41 23.73
CA ALA A 139 -8.17 0.87 24.83
C ALA A 139 -8.71 -0.28 25.69
N ALA A 140 -9.26 -1.32 25.06
CA ALA A 140 -9.73 -2.52 25.76
C ALA A 140 -8.60 -3.21 26.55
N VAL A 141 -7.41 -3.31 25.97
CA VAL A 141 -6.22 -3.86 26.65
C VAL A 141 -5.82 -2.99 27.85
N ARG A 142 -5.89 -1.66 27.75
CA ARG A 142 -5.61 -0.77 28.90
C ARG A 142 -6.61 -1.01 30.03
N THR A 143 -7.90 -1.10 29.72
CA THR A 143 -8.97 -1.37 30.70
C THR A 143 -8.79 -2.72 31.39
N TYR A 144 -8.40 -3.75 30.63
CA TYR A 144 -8.09 -5.06 31.19
C TYR A 144 -6.89 -5.00 32.14
N ARG A 145 -5.81 -4.31 31.74
CA ARG A 145 -4.61 -4.13 32.57
C ARG A 145 -4.87 -3.37 33.86
N SER A 146 -5.86 -2.48 33.88
CA SER A 146 -6.29 -1.77 35.09
C SER A 146 -7.25 -2.57 35.98
N GLY A 147 -7.48 -3.86 35.70
CA GLY A 147 -8.36 -4.74 36.49
C GLY A 147 -9.81 -4.79 36.01
N GLY A 148 -10.12 -4.18 34.86
CA GLY A 148 -11.43 -4.30 34.22
C GLY A 148 -11.60 -5.62 33.45
N LYS A 149 -12.82 -5.89 32.98
CA LYS A 149 -13.10 -7.02 32.09
C LYS A 149 -12.61 -6.70 30.67
N PHE A 150 -11.96 -7.66 30.02
CA PHE A 150 -11.63 -7.54 28.60
C PHE A 150 -12.86 -7.84 27.76
N GLU A 151 -13.24 -6.92 26.88
CA GLU A 151 -14.30 -7.08 25.90
C GLU A 151 -13.72 -6.75 24.52
N VAL A 152 -13.99 -7.60 23.53
CA VAL A 152 -13.53 -7.36 22.16
C VAL A 152 -14.35 -6.20 21.59
N PRO A 153 -13.71 -5.12 21.10
CA PRO A 153 -14.43 -4.00 20.52
C PRO A 153 -15.23 -4.40 19.28
N MET A 154 -16.39 -3.77 19.09
CA MET A 154 -17.23 -3.98 17.89
C MET A 154 -16.51 -3.63 16.58
N SER A 155 -15.58 -2.67 16.61
CA SER A 155 -14.73 -2.29 15.48
C SER A 155 -13.81 -3.42 15.03
N ILE A 156 -13.39 -4.31 15.94
CA ILE A 156 -12.61 -5.51 15.60
C ILE A 156 -13.51 -6.58 14.97
N ALA A 157 -14.71 -6.81 15.54
CA ALA A 157 -15.65 -7.79 15.01
C ALA A 157 -16.08 -7.46 13.57
N THR A 158 -16.45 -6.21 13.32
CA THR A 158 -16.85 -5.73 11.99
C THR A 158 -15.73 -5.82 10.95
N LEU A 159 -14.47 -5.55 11.33
CA LEU A 159 -13.33 -5.73 10.42
C LEU A 159 -13.06 -7.20 10.07
N SER A 160 -13.28 -8.13 11.00
CA SER A 160 -13.14 -9.57 10.72
C SER A 160 -14.17 -10.01 9.68
N GLU A 161 -15.43 -9.60 9.83
CA GLU A 161 -16.51 -9.91 8.87
C GLU A 161 -16.21 -9.32 7.47
N GLU A 162 -15.70 -8.09 7.39
CA GLU A 162 -15.33 -7.43 6.12
C GLU A 162 -14.10 -8.04 5.41
N SER A 163 -13.31 -8.82 6.14
CA SER A 163 -12.16 -9.55 5.59
C SER A 163 -12.63 -10.83 4.92
N ASP A 164 -13.56 -11.55 5.56
CA ASP A 164 -14.10 -12.82 5.06
C ASP A 164 -14.97 -12.65 3.80
N GLU A 165 -15.72 -11.55 3.69
CA GLU A 165 -16.53 -11.25 2.49
C GLU A 165 -15.69 -10.81 1.27
N GLY A 166 -14.42 -10.44 1.47
CA GLY A 166 -13.56 -9.90 0.43
C GLY A 166 -12.89 -10.94 -0.48
N ASP A 167 -12.80 -12.19 -0.03
CA ASP A 167 -12.09 -13.28 -0.72
C ASP A 167 -13.00 -14.09 -1.66
N GLU A 168 -14.33 -13.93 -1.58
CA GLU A 168 -15.26 -14.70 -2.42
C GLU A 168 -15.34 -14.21 -3.88
N SER A 169 -14.87 -13.00 -4.22
CA SER A 169 -14.92 -12.47 -5.59
C SER A 169 -13.69 -12.78 -6.45
N GLY A 170 -12.65 -13.41 -5.89
CA GLY A 170 -11.39 -13.69 -6.59
C GLY A 170 -11.22 -15.15 -7.06
N ASP A 171 -12.05 -16.07 -6.59
CA ASP A 171 -11.77 -17.52 -6.69
C ASP A 171 -12.59 -18.25 -7.78
N GLU A 172 -13.39 -17.53 -8.57
CA GLU A 172 -14.18 -18.16 -9.65
C GLU A 172 -13.36 -18.41 -10.93
N ALA A 173 -12.26 -17.68 -11.14
CA ALA A 173 -11.35 -17.91 -12.26
C ALA A 173 -10.37 -19.08 -12.04
N ALA A 174 -10.08 -19.44 -10.78
CA ALA A 174 -9.16 -20.52 -10.43
C ALA A 174 -9.83 -21.90 -10.36
N ARG A 175 -11.16 -21.95 -10.18
CA ARG A 175 -11.91 -23.22 -9.97
C ARG A 175 -12.28 -23.99 -11.24
N VAL A 176 -12.05 -23.45 -12.44
CA VAL A 176 -12.35 -24.16 -13.70
C VAL A 176 -11.25 -25.16 -14.11
N SER A 177 -10.04 -25.10 -13.55
CA SER A 177 -8.92 -25.93 -14.04
C SER A 177 -8.47 -27.09 -13.15
N ALA A 178 -9.13 -27.36 -12.02
CA ALA A 178 -8.75 -28.47 -11.14
C ALA A 178 -9.73 -29.65 -11.24
N LYS A 179 -9.68 -30.41 -12.33
CA LYS A 179 -10.17 -31.79 -12.36
C LYS A 179 -8.97 -32.74 -12.23
N PRO A 180 -8.94 -33.66 -11.25
CA PRO A 180 -7.81 -34.56 -11.07
C PRO A 180 -7.91 -35.71 -12.07
N ALA A 181 -6.91 -35.87 -12.92
CA ALA A 181 -6.74 -37.07 -13.74
C ALA A 181 -5.43 -37.76 -13.33
N ALA A 182 -5.60 -38.99 -12.86
CA ALA A 182 -4.56 -39.84 -12.32
C ALA A 182 -3.53 -40.27 -13.39
N ALA A 183 -2.28 -40.37 -12.93
CA ALA A 183 -1.19 -41.26 -13.33
C ALA A 183 -1.18 -41.86 -14.74
N THR A 184 -0.17 -41.45 -15.53
CA THR A 184 0.76 -42.42 -16.14
C THR A 184 2.13 -41.78 -16.32
N ALA A 185 3.16 -42.53 -15.92
CA ALA A 185 4.56 -42.19 -16.04
C ALA A 185 5.04 -42.25 -17.48
N GLU A 186 5.95 -41.35 -17.86
CA GLU A 186 7.01 -41.65 -18.84
C GLU A 186 8.16 -40.62 -18.70
N ALA A 187 9.39 -41.13 -18.63
CA ALA A 187 10.61 -40.42 -18.31
C ALA A 187 11.40 -40.05 -19.57
N ILE A 188 11.86 -38.80 -19.72
CA ILE A 188 12.96 -38.40 -20.63
C ILE A 188 13.70 -37.14 -20.09
N PRO A 189 14.94 -36.82 -20.50
CA PRO A 189 16.13 -36.91 -19.66
C PRO A 189 16.77 -35.55 -19.30
N GLN A 190 17.56 -35.53 -18.23
CA GLN A 190 18.30 -34.34 -17.78
C GLN A 190 19.48 -34.04 -18.69
N HIS A 191 19.43 -32.93 -19.44
CA HIS A 191 20.59 -32.40 -20.15
C HIS A 191 21.35 -31.41 -19.27
N HIS A 192 22.54 -31.85 -18.87
CA HIS A 192 23.58 -31.12 -18.17
C HIS A 192 24.27 -30.14 -19.14
N TYR A 193 24.24 -28.83 -18.86
CA TYR A 193 25.15 -27.87 -19.51
C TYR A 193 25.78 -26.92 -18.48
N LEU A 194 26.95 -27.36 -18.03
CA LEU A 194 28.21 -26.66 -17.75
C LEU A 194 28.20 -25.17 -17.37
N ARG A 195 28.72 -24.94 -16.16
CA ARG A 195 29.52 -23.77 -15.75
C ARG A 195 30.79 -23.66 -16.61
N ILE A 196 31.15 -22.44 -16.99
CA ILE A 196 32.53 -21.95 -17.10
C ILE A 196 32.58 -20.63 -16.34
#